data_AF-A0A4R8V9V4-F1
#
_entry.id   AF-A0A4R8V9V4-F1
#
_cell.length_a   1.000
_cell.length_b   1.000
_cell.length_c   1.000
_cell.angle_alpha   90.00
_cell.angle_beta   90.00
_cell.angle_gamma   90.00
#
_symmetry.space_group_name_H-M   'P 1'
#
loop_
_entity.id
_entity.type
_entity.pdbx_description
1 polymer ?
#
loop_
_entity_poly.entity_id
_entity_poly.type
_entity_poly.pdbx_seq_one_letter_code
_entity_poly.pdbx_strand_id
1 'polypeptide(L)'
;MPDPNSPWREPTKSLRLRWGSYRGRLMSGIALMFVGGVLIQLTSAYSLYVLPLGLFAHIVGWCILPGIGWRRVVGAAVSALTMVVMLNGAPSTVFLVLPLACWLFTRQRPLLSYAALVIIPVAALLLAQAFPDYGWGIVVVSIAGTVVVGSAWVARSLVAIGGKSTAIAR
;
A
#
# COMPACT_ATOMS: atom_id res chain seq x y z
N MET A 1 1.85 33.17 8.20
CA MET A 1 1.67 32.52 6.89
C MET A 1 2.52 31.26 6.85
N PRO A 2 2.05 30.12 6.30
CA PRO A 2 2.90 28.97 6.08
C PRO A 2 4.02 29.35 5.11
N ASP A 3 5.26 29.06 5.46
CA ASP A 3 6.42 29.38 4.65
C ASP A 3 6.38 28.54 3.36
N PRO A 4 6.31 29.15 2.16
CA PRO A 4 6.23 28.42 0.89
C PRO A 4 7.48 27.58 0.61
N ASN A 5 8.58 27.85 1.32
CA ASN A 5 9.87 27.16 1.20
C ASN A 5 10.04 26.00 2.21
N SER A 6 9.05 25.74 3.06
CA SER A 6 9.15 24.65 4.03
C SER A 6 9.07 23.29 3.32
N PRO A 7 10.08 22.40 3.47
CA PRO A 7 10.04 21.08 2.86
C PRO A 7 8.78 20.33 3.34
N TRP A 8 8.02 19.75 2.39
CA TRP A 8 6.76 19.09 2.70
C TRP A 8 6.93 18.09 3.85
N ARG A 9 6.23 18.34 4.95
CA ARG A 9 6.26 17.52 6.16
C ARG A 9 4.97 16.71 6.24
N GLU A 10 5.14 15.40 6.34
CA GLU A 10 4.01 14.48 6.39
C GLU A 10 3.09 14.75 7.60
N PRO A 11 1.79 15.07 7.38
CA PRO A 11 0.87 15.46 8.46
C PRO A 11 0.68 14.38 9.54
N THR A 12 0.80 13.10 9.16
CA THR A 12 0.67 11.99 10.11
C THR A 12 1.83 11.89 11.09
N LYS A 13 2.98 12.53 10.82
CA LYS A 13 4.10 12.58 11.76
C LYS A 13 3.89 13.54 12.93
N SER A 14 3.03 14.55 12.77
CA SER A 14 2.70 15.50 13.84
C SER A 14 1.52 15.08 14.70
N LEU A 15 0.92 13.91 14.42
CA LEU A 15 -0.17 13.39 15.25
C LEU A 15 0.35 13.04 16.65
N ARG A 16 -0.30 13.59 17.68
CA ARG A 16 -0.10 13.14 19.06
C ARG A 16 -0.67 11.73 19.20
N LEU A 17 0.21 10.75 19.30
CA LEU A 17 -0.17 9.35 19.46
C LEU A 17 -0.56 9.10 20.91
N ARG A 18 -1.69 8.42 21.13
CA ARG A 18 -2.13 7.99 22.47
C ARG A 18 -1.25 6.88 23.05
N TRP A 19 -0.61 6.09 22.19
CA TRP A 19 0.25 4.97 22.56
C TRP A 19 1.29 4.69 21.47
N GLY A 20 2.45 4.21 21.91
CA GLY A 20 3.56 3.78 21.06
C GLY A 20 4.26 4.93 20.32
N SER A 21 5.29 4.56 19.55
CA SER A 21 6.00 5.49 18.67
C SER A 21 5.44 5.43 17.25
N TYR A 22 5.60 6.53 16.49
CA TYR A 22 5.19 6.59 15.09
C TYR A 22 5.86 5.48 14.26
N ARG A 23 7.18 5.29 14.46
CA ARG A 23 7.96 4.26 13.75
C ARG A 23 7.49 2.85 14.10
N GLY A 24 7.26 2.58 15.39
CA GLY A 24 6.78 1.27 15.85
C GLY A 24 5.45 0.90 15.20
N ARG A 25 4.47 1.82 15.25
CA ARG A 25 3.14 1.62 14.64
C ARG A 25 3.20 1.46 13.12
N LEU A 26 4.08 2.21 12.45
CA LEU A 26 4.25 2.10 11.01
C LEU A 26 4.83 0.73 10.64
N MET A 27 5.88 0.29 11.34
CA MET A 27 6.53 -0.99 11.05
C MET A 27 5.63 -2.17 11.37
N SER A 28 4.97 -2.17 12.54
CA SER A 28 4.05 -3.25 12.91
C SER A 28 2.82 -3.28 11.99
N GLY A 29 2.28 -2.13 11.60
CA GLY A 29 1.19 -2.03 10.64
C GLY A 29 1.56 -2.63 9.28
N ILE A 30 2.71 -2.25 8.73
CA ILE A 30 3.22 -2.80 7.47
C ILE A 30 3.46 -4.31 7.57
N ALA A 31 4.12 -4.76 8.64
CA ALA A 31 4.41 -6.17 8.84
C ALA A 31 3.13 -7.01 8.89
N LEU A 32 2.12 -6.55 9.65
CA LEU A 32 0.82 -7.21 9.75
C LEU A 32 0.04 -7.21 8.43
N MET A 33 0.07 -6.10 7.67
CA MET A 33 -0.52 -6.07 6.33
C MET A 33 0.13 -7.08 5.40
N PHE A 34 1.45 -7.14 5.40
CA PHE A 34 2.20 -8.01 4.51
C PHE A 34 1.99 -9.48 4.86
N VAL A 35 2.16 -9.84 6.14
CA VAL A 35 1.90 -11.20 6.64
C VAL A 35 0.44 -11.60 6.40
N GLY A 36 -0.51 -10.71 6.70
CA GLY A 36 -1.93 -10.96 6.44
C GLY A 36 -2.24 -11.18 4.97
N GLY A 37 -1.65 -10.38 4.08
CA GLY A 37 -1.78 -10.55 2.63
C GLY A 37 -1.21 -11.89 2.15
N VAL A 38 -0.01 -12.27 2.63
CA VAL A 38 0.59 -13.58 2.31
C VAL A 38 -0.29 -14.73 2.79
N LEU A 39 -0.82 -14.67 4.01
CA LEU A 39 -1.75 -15.68 4.53
C LEU A 39 -3.02 -15.79 3.68
N ILE A 40 -3.58 -14.67 3.23
CA ILE A 40 -4.72 -14.68 2.30
C ILE A 40 -4.32 -15.43 1.03
N GLN A 41 -3.20 -15.09 0.39
CA GLN A 41 -2.75 -15.72 -0.86
C GLN A 41 -2.37 -17.21 -0.72
N LEU A 42 -2.10 -17.69 0.50
CA LEU A 42 -1.86 -19.11 0.80
C LEU A 42 -3.16 -19.91 1.04
N THR A 43 -4.31 -19.26 0.97
CA THR A 43 -5.62 -19.91 1.13
C THR A 43 -5.91 -20.80 -0.06
N SER A 44 -6.38 -22.02 0.23
CA SER A 44 -6.86 -23.00 -0.74
C SER A 44 -8.15 -23.63 -0.23
N ALA A 45 -8.78 -24.50 -1.03
CA ALA A 45 -9.93 -25.30 -0.60
C ALA A 45 -9.66 -26.13 0.68
N TYR A 46 -8.40 -26.50 0.93
CA TYR A 46 -7.98 -27.30 2.08
C TYR A 46 -7.51 -26.46 3.29
N SER A 47 -7.25 -25.16 3.09
CA SER A 47 -6.70 -24.25 4.11
C SER A 47 -7.60 -23.03 4.34
N LEU A 48 -8.91 -23.21 4.19
CA LEU A 48 -9.90 -22.12 4.23
C LEU A 48 -9.90 -21.35 5.57
N TYR A 49 -9.52 -22.01 6.67
CA TYR A 49 -9.34 -21.40 7.99
C TYR A 49 -8.19 -20.37 8.06
N VAL A 50 -7.26 -20.38 7.10
CA VAL A 50 -6.15 -19.40 7.02
C VAL A 50 -6.66 -18.03 6.54
N LEU A 51 -7.71 -18.00 5.72
CA LEU A 51 -8.29 -16.78 5.17
C LEU A 51 -8.74 -15.78 6.25
N PRO A 52 -9.57 -16.14 7.25
CA PRO A 52 -9.99 -15.20 8.29
C PRO A 52 -8.80 -14.73 9.14
N LEU A 53 -7.78 -15.57 9.37
CA LEU A 53 -6.57 -15.18 10.08
C LEU A 53 -5.77 -14.12 9.29
N GLY A 54 -5.61 -14.34 7.98
CA GLY A 54 -4.94 -13.41 7.09
C GLY A 54 -5.69 -12.08 6.98
N LEU A 55 -7.02 -12.11 6.80
CA LEU A 55 -7.87 -10.92 6.80
C LEU A 55 -7.78 -10.15 8.12
N PHE A 56 -7.85 -10.83 9.26
CA PHE A 56 -7.73 -10.20 10.57
C PHE A 56 -6.38 -9.51 10.74
N ALA A 57 -5.28 -10.21 10.46
CA ALA A 57 -3.94 -9.63 10.51
C ALA A 57 -3.82 -8.40 9.58
N HIS A 58 -4.34 -8.51 8.35
CA HIS A 58 -4.28 -7.43 7.37
C HIS A 58 -5.07 -6.18 7.82
N ILE A 59 -6.31 -6.36 8.30
CA ILE A 59 -7.17 -5.29 8.81
C ILE A 59 -6.57 -4.65 10.05
N VAL A 60 -6.07 -5.45 10.99
CA VAL A 60 -5.39 -4.95 12.21
C VAL A 60 -4.17 -4.11 11.83
N GLY A 61 -3.40 -4.52 10.81
CA GLY A 61 -2.31 -3.72 10.26
C GLY A 61 -2.74 -2.31 9.86
N TRP A 62 -3.88 -2.17 9.17
CA TRP A 62 -4.46 -0.87 8.79
C TRP A 62 -4.93 -0.05 9.98
N CYS A 63 -5.57 -0.70 10.96
CA CYS A 63 -6.02 -0.04 12.17
C CYS A 63 -4.86 0.53 13.01
N ILE A 64 -3.71 -0.17 13.03
CA ILE A 64 -2.52 0.25 13.77
C ILE A 64 -1.82 1.44 13.11
N LEU A 65 -1.95 1.66 11.81
CA LEU A 65 -1.27 2.76 11.13
C LEU A 65 -1.52 4.13 11.78
N PRO A 66 -0.51 5.03 11.80
CA PRO A 66 -0.69 6.39 12.26
C PRO A 66 -1.50 7.18 11.21
N GLY A 67 -2.76 7.53 11.53
CA GLY A 67 -3.66 8.21 10.61
C GLY A 67 -5.01 8.58 11.23
N ILE A 68 -5.79 9.37 10.49
CA ILE A 68 -7.18 9.70 10.88
C ILE A 68 -8.02 8.43 10.84
N GLY A 69 -8.87 8.21 11.86
CA GLY A 69 -9.69 6.99 12.05
C GLY A 69 -10.42 6.52 10.80
N TRP A 70 -11.29 7.34 10.24
CA TRP A 70 -12.13 6.94 9.12
C TRP A 70 -11.33 6.56 7.86
N ARG A 71 -10.22 7.25 7.58
CA ARG A 71 -9.35 6.93 6.42
C ARG A 71 -8.72 5.55 6.56
N ARG A 72 -8.36 5.15 7.79
CA ARG A 72 -7.82 3.81 8.07
C ARG A 72 -8.85 2.73 7.82
N VAL A 73 -10.12 2.97 8.21
CA VAL A 73 -11.21 2.03 7.97
C VAL A 73 -11.49 1.86 6.48
N VAL A 74 -11.55 2.96 5.73
CA VAL A 74 -11.70 2.91 4.26
C VAL A 74 -10.54 2.14 3.62
N GLY A 75 -9.30 2.46 4.01
CA GLY A 75 -8.12 1.76 3.51
C GLY A 75 -8.12 0.27 3.85
N ALA A 76 -8.52 -0.09 5.07
CA ALA A 76 -8.63 -1.47 5.51
C ALA A 76 -9.65 -2.25 4.67
N ALA A 77 -10.85 -1.70 4.47
CA ALA A 77 -11.91 -2.36 3.72
C ALA A 77 -11.53 -2.57 2.25
N VAL A 78 -11.06 -1.51 1.58
CA VAL A 78 -10.65 -1.57 0.17
C VAL A 78 -9.45 -2.51 -0.02
N SER A 79 -8.47 -2.44 0.88
CA SER A 79 -7.27 -3.29 0.79
C SER A 79 -7.58 -4.75 1.08
N ALA A 80 -8.38 -5.05 2.10
CA ALA A 80 -8.80 -6.41 2.42
C ALA A 80 -9.60 -7.03 1.27
N LEU A 81 -10.56 -6.28 0.69
CA LEU A 81 -11.31 -6.74 -0.48
C LEU A 81 -10.38 -7.00 -1.67
N THR A 82 -9.40 -6.12 -1.90
CA THR A 82 -8.40 -6.30 -2.96
C THR A 82 -7.59 -7.58 -2.77
N MET A 83 -7.14 -7.89 -1.54
CA MET A 83 -6.41 -9.13 -1.27
C MET A 83 -7.28 -10.37 -1.55
N VAL A 84 -8.58 -10.32 -1.26
CA VAL A 84 -9.48 -11.44 -1.62
C VAL A 84 -9.65 -11.55 -3.14
N VAL A 85 -9.82 -10.43 -3.84
CA VAL A 85 -9.90 -10.40 -5.31
C VAL A 85 -8.62 -10.95 -5.94
N MET A 86 -7.47 -10.78 -5.27
CA MET A 86 -6.18 -11.33 -5.71
C MET A 86 -6.09 -12.85 -5.72
N LEU A 87 -7.05 -13.56 -5.13
CA LEU A 87 -7.15 -15.02 -5.22
C LEU A 87 -7.52 -15.49 -6.64
N ASN A 88 -8.06 -14.60 -7.48
CA ASN A 88 -8.37 -14.88 -8.89
C ASN A 88 -7.11 -14.97 -9.80
N GLY A 89 -5.91 -14.79 -9.25
CA GLY A 89 -4.65 -14.97 -9.98
C GLY A 89 -4.10 -13.70 -10.64
N ALA A 90 -3.14 -13.85 -11.55
CA ALA A 90 -2.32 -12.74 -12.07
C ALA A 90 -3.10 -11.52 -12.63
N PRO A 91 -4.21 -11.67 -13.38
CA PRO A 91 -4.94 -10.52 -13.94
C PRO A 91 -5.47 -9.56 -12.87
N SER A 92 -5.77 -10.07 -11.68
CA SER A 92 -6.30 -9.28 -10.57
C SER A 92 -5.24 -8.40 -9.88
N THR A 93 -3.95 -8.57 -10.19
CA THR A 93 -2.86 -7.74 -9.64
C THR A 93 -3.03 -6.25 -9.96
N VAL A 94 -3.76 -5.90 -11.02
CA VAL A 94 -4.11 -4.51 -11.37
C VAL A 94 -4.81 -3.79 -10.22
N PHE A 95 -5.60 -4.50 -9.42
CA PHE A 95 -6.34 -3.93 -8.30
C PHE A 95 -5.44 -3.50 -7.13
N LEU A 96 -4.15 -3.89 -7.10
CA LEU A 96 -3.18 -3.39 -6.13
C LEU A 96 -2.99 -1.86 -6.18
N VAL A 97 -3.46 -1.22 -7.26
CA VAL A 97 -3.55 0.24 -7.35
C VAL A 97 -4.42 0.82 -6.24
N LEU A 98 -5.47 0.10 -5.81
CA LEU A 98 -6.40 0.53 -4.78
C LEU A 98 -5.77 0.55 -3.37
N PRO A 99 -5.14 -0.53 -2.86
CA PRO A 99 -4.35 -0.48 -1.63
C PRO A 99 -3.28 0.62 -1.64
N LEU A 100 -2.58 0.80 -2.77
CA LEU A 100 -1.56 1.86 -2.88
C LEU A 100 -2.19 3.25 -2.84
N ALA A 101 -3.32 3.47 -3.51
CA ALA A 101 -4.06 4.73 -3.45
C ALA A 101 -4.57 5.01 -2.03
N CYS A 102 -5.09 3.99 -1.33
CA CYS A 102 -5.49 4.06 0.07
C CYS A 102 -4.30 4.36 0.99
N TRP A 103 -3.12 3.82 0.70
CA TRP A 103 -1.89 4.11 1.44
C TRP A 103 -1.48 5.58 1.31
N LEU A 104 -1.54 6.13 0.09
CA LEU A 104 -1.26 7.56 -0.14
C LEU A 104 -2.33 8.45 0.51
N PHE A 105 -3.58 8.05 0.42
CA PHE A 105 -4.74 8.75 0.97
C PHE A 105 -4.73 8.81 2.51
N THR A 106 -4.44 7.69 3.17
CA THR A 106 -4.35 7.62 4.63
C THR A 106 -3.22 8.49 5.17
N ARG A 107 -2.13 8.59 4.41
CA ARG A 107 -0.95 9.41 4.74
C ARG A 107 -1.03 10.85 4.25
N GLN A 108 -2.16 11.25 3.65
CA GLN A 108 -2.40 12.62 3.15
C GLN A 108 -1.27 13.12 2.24
N ARG A 109 -0.83 12.26 1.32
CA ARG A 109 0.23 12.58 0.36
C ARG A 109 -0.28 13.60 -0.67
N PRO A 110 0.59 14.50 -1.17
CA PRO A 110 0.20 15.46 -2.20
C PRO A 110 -0.15 14.76 -3.51
N LEU A 111 -0.90 15.44 -4.38
CA LEU A 111 -1.40 14.88 -5.64
C LEU A 111 -0.28 14.34 -6.54
N LEU A 112 0.91 14.96 -6.53
CA LEU A 112 2.05 14.48 -7.31
C LEU A 112 2.46 13.03 -6.98
N SER A 113 2.28 12.58 -5.73
CA SER A 113 2.56 11.19 -5.34
C SER A 113 1.67 10.17 -6.06
N TYR A 114 0.47 10.57 -6.50
CA TYR A 114 -0.48 9.68 -7.15
C TYR A 114 -0.04 9.30 -8.56
N ALA A 115 0.91 10.03 -9.17
CA ALA A 115 1.50 9.62 -10.45
C ALA A 115 2.18 8.22 -10.36
N ALA A 116 2.67 7.84 -9.17
CA ALA A 116 3.24 6.50 -8.96
C ALA A 116 2.21 5.37 -9.07
N LEU A 117 0.90 5.66 -9.02
CA LEU A 117 -0.15 4.64 -9.18
C LEU A 117 -0.10 3.99 -10.57
N VAL A 118 0.39 4.71 -11.60
CA VAL A 118 0.49 4.22 -12.97
C VAL A 118 1.44 3.02 -13.10
N ILE A 119 2.39 2.87 -12.18
CA ILE A 119 3.35 1.75 -12.20
C ILE A 119 2.62 0.42 -12.02
N ILE A 120 1.56 0.37 -11.20
CA ILE A 120 0.81 -0.85 -10.90
C ILE A 120 0.11 -1.44 -12.14
N PRO A 121 -0.75 -0.73 -12.87
CA PRO A 121 -1.41 -1.30 -14.05
C PRO A 121 -0.41 -1.69 -15.14
N VAL A 122 0.67 -0.93 -15.33
CA VAL A 122 1.74 -1.30 -16.29
C VAL A 122 2.39 -2.63 -15.89
N ALA A 123 2.78 -2.79 -14.62
CA ALA A 123 3.36 -4.03 -14.14
C ALA A 123 2.37 -5.21 -14.19
N ALA A 124 1.08 -4.97 -13.87
CA ALA A 124 0.04 -5.98 -13.95
C ALA A 124 -0.17 -6.49 -15.38
N LEU A 125 -0.14 -5.61 -16.37
CA LEU A 125 -0.19 -5.99 -17.79
C LEU A 125 1.01 -6.86 -18.16
N LEU A 126 2.23 -6.49 -17.76
CA LEU A 126 3.43 -7.29 -18.02
C LEU A 126 3.36 -8.66 -17.34
N LEU A 127 2.89 -8.73 -16.10
CA LEU A 127 2.72 -9.98 -15.36
C LEU A 127 1.68 -10.89 -16.01
N ALA A 128 0.56 -10.35 -16.48
CA ALA A 128 -0.47 -11.12 -17.15
C ALA A 128 0.00 -11.74 -18.47
N GLN A 129 0.92 -11.06 -19.19
CA GLN A 129 1.53 -11.58 -20.42
C GLN A 129 2.64 -12.59 -20.14
N ALA A 130 3.45 -12.37 -19.09
CA ALA A 130 4.58 -13.23 -18.75
C ALA A 130 4.17 -14.51 -18.01
N PHE A 131 3.08 -14.46 -17.23
CA PHE A 131 2.58 -15.57 -16.42
C PHE A 131 1.08 -15.80 -16.67
N PRO A 132 0.71 -16.29 -17.87
CA PRO A 132 -0.69 -16.58 -18.21
C PRO A 132 -1.24 -17.77 -17.40
N ASP A 133 -0.37 -18.69 -16.96
CA ASP A 133 -0.76 -19.90 -16.25
C ASP A 133 -0.83 -19.70 -14.73
N TYR A 134 -1.84 -20.34 -14.11
CA TYR A 134 -2.13 -20.23 -12.68
C TYR A 134 -1.02 -20.76 -11.75
N GLY A 135 -0.13 -21.62 -12.25
CA GLY A 135 0.91 -22.29 -11.46
C GLY A 135 1.95 -21.37 -10.82
N TRP A 136 2.04 -20.10 -11.25
CA TRP A 136 3.07 -19.16 -10.82
C TRP A 136 2.63 -18.20 -9.70
N GLY A 137 1.53 -18.49 -9.01
CA GLY A 137 0.91 -17.58 -8.03
C GLY A 137 1.90 -16.97 -7.02
N ILE A 138 2.80 -17.77 -6.43
CA ILE A 138 3.78 -17.26 -5.45
C ILE A 138 4.80 -16.29 -6.07
N VAL A 139 5.22 -16.54 -7.32
CA VAL A 139 6.15 -15.69 -8.05
C VAL A 139 5.45 -14.38 -8.43
N VAL A 140 4.24 -14.46 -8.97
CA VAL A 140 3.44 -13.28 -9.33
C VAL A 140 3.16 -12.40 -8.11
N VAL A 141 2.75 -13.00 -6.99
CA VAL A 141 2.51 -12.26 -5.73
C VAL A 141 3.79 -11.61 -5.22
N SER A 142 4.93 -12.31 -5.29
CA SER A 142 6.22 -11.76 -4.85
C SER A 142 6.64 -10.56 -5.70
N ILE A 143 6.57 -10.68 -7.03
CA ILE A 143 6.89 -9.57 -7.94
C ILE A 143 5.92 -8.42 -7.71
N ALA A 144 4.61 -8.67 -7.67
CA ALA A 144 3.61 -7.64 -7.44
C ALA A 144 3.83 -6.91 -6.10
N GLY A 145 4.20 -7.63 -5.04
CA GLY A 145 4.59 -7.06 -3.75
C GLY A 145 5.81 -6.13 -3.86
N THR A 146 6.85 -6.54 -4.58
CA THR A 146 8.04 -5.68 -4.81
C THR A 146 7.68 -4.43 -5.62
N VAL A 147 6.79 -4.54 -6.62
CA VAL A 147 6.32 -3.42 -7.42
C VAL A 147 5.53 -2.43 -6.57
N VAL A 148 4.65 -2.90 -5.68
CA VAL A 148 3.89 -2.02 -4.75
C VAL A 148 4.85 -1.27 -3.83
N VAL A 149 5.84 -1.95 -3.25
CA VAL A 149 6.85 -1.32 -2.41
C VAL A 149 7.63 -0.28 -3.23
N GLY A 150 8.15 -0.65 -4.40
CA GLY A 150 8.87 0.24 -5.30
C GLY A 150 8.05 1.48 -5.68
N SER A 151 6.77 1.30 -6.00
CA SER A 151 5.84 2.39 -6.32
C SER A 151 5.64 3.34 -5.14
N ALA A 152 5.54 2.82 -3.91
CA ALA A 152 5.46 3.64 -2.71
C ALA A 152 6.75 4.45 -2.46
N TRP A 153 7.91 3.89 -2.81
CA TRP A 153 9.19 4.61 -2.78
C TRP A 153 9.25 5.70 -3.85
N VAL A 154 8.83 5.42 -5.08
CA VAL A 154 8.73 6.43 -6.15
C VAL A 154 7.79 7.56 -5.76
N ALA A 155 6.62 7.24 -5.20
CA ALA A 155 5.65 8.23 -4.70
C ALA A 155 6.27 9.18 -3.66
N ARG A 156 7.19 8.67 -2.82
CA ARG A 156 7.94 9.47 -1.85
C ARG A 156 9.01 10.35 -2.53
N SER A 157 9.74 9.81 -3.51
CA SER A 157 10.77 10.53 -4.25
C SER A 157 10.20 11.67 -5.09
N LEU A 158 9.04 11.48 -5.72
CA LEU A 158 8.35 12.52 -6.50
C LEU A 158 8.06 13.78 -5.67
N VAL A 159 7.66 13.61 -4.41
CA VAL A 159 7.44 14.76 -3.50
C VAL A 159 8.74 15.46 -3.14
N ALA A 160 9.81 14.70 -2.92
CA ALA A 160 11.12 15.27 -2.61
C ALA A 160 11.68 16.07 -3.80
N ILE A 161 11.41 15.64 -5.04
CA ILE A 161 11.82 16.33 -6.26
C ILE A 161 10.92 17.56 -6.51
N GLY A 162 9.61 17.41 -6.40
CA GLY A 162 8.65 18.51 -6.61
C GLY A 162 8.90 19.69 -5.66
N GLY A 163 9.26 19.43 -4.39
CA GLY A 163 9.63 20.48 -3.44
C GLY A 163 10.95 21.18 -3.74
N LYS A 164 11.89 20.53 -4.45
CA LYS A 164 13.14 21.17 -4.92
C LYS A 164 12.90 22.01 -6.17
N SER A 165 12.07 21.54 -7.10
CA SER A 165 11.83 22.23 -8.37
C SER A 165 11.17 23.60 -8.20
N THR A 166 10.30 23.75 -7.19
CA THR A 166 9.71 25.04 -6.82
C THR A 166 10.71 26.03 -6.19
N ALA A 167 11.83 25.54 -5.64
CA ALA A 167 12.84 26.37 -5.00
C ALA A 167 13.90 26.93 -5.98
N ILE A 168 14.08 26.31 -7.15
CA ILE A 168 15.09 26.72 -8.16
C ILE A 168 14.49 27.69 -9.20
N ALA A 169 13.18 27.67 -9.41
CA ALA A 169 12.48 28.51 -10.38
C ALA A 169 12.15 29.93 -9.86
N ARG A 170 12.81 30.38 -8.78
CA ARG A 170 12.71 31.72 -8.18
C ARG A 170 14.10 32.28 -7.95
#